data_AF-Q9BWD3-F1
#
_entry.id   AF-Q9BWD3-F1
#
_cell.length_a   1.000
_cell.length_b   1.000
_cell.length_c   1.000
_cell.angle_alpha   90.00
_cell.angle_beta   90.00
_cell.angle_gamma   90.00
#
_symmetry.space_group_name_H-M   'P 1'
#
loop_
_entity.id
_entity.type
_entity.pdbx_description
1 polymer ?
#
loop_
_entity_poly.entity_id
_entity_poly.type
_entity_poly.pdbx_seq_one_letter_code
_entity_poly.pdbx_strand_id
1 'polypeptide(L)'
;MDGRVQLMKALLAGPLRPAARRWRNPIPFPETFDGDTDRLPEFIVQTSSYMFVDENTFSNDALKVTFLITRLTGPALQWVIPYIRKESPLLNDYRGFLAEMKRVFGWEEDEDF
;
A
#
# COMPACT_ATOMS: atom_id res chain seq x y z
N MET A 1 -22.86 19.26 -46.88
CA MET A 1 -22.15 18.17 -46.14
C MET A 1 -21.68 18.65 -44.76
N ASP A 2 -22.26 19.76 -44.26
CA ASP A 2 -21.66 20.60 -43.22
C ASP A 2 -22.06 20.19 -41.80
N GLY A 3 -23.27 19.67 -41.62
CA GLY A 3 -23.78 19.28 -40.30
C GLY A 3 -22.99 18.15 -39.63
N ARG A 4 -22.44 17.20 -40.41
CA ARG A 4 -21.62 16.09 -39.87
C ARG A 4 -20.26 16.56 -39.37
N VAL A 5 -19.64 17.51 -40.09
CA VAL A 5 -18.34 18.08 -39.70
C VAL A 5 -18.50 18.94 -38.43
N GLN A 6 -19.61 19.67 -38.32
CA GLN A 6 -19.90 20.50 -37.15
C GLN A 6 -20.14 19.65 -35.88
N LEU A 7 -20.84 18.52 -36.01
CA LEU A 7 -21.04 17.57 -34.91
C LEU A 7 -19.72 16.95 -34.42
N MET A 8 -18.82 16.58 -35.34
CA MET A 8 -17.50 16.05 -34.97
C MET A 8 -16.63 17.10 -34.25
N LYS A 9 -16.67 18.36 -34.68
CA LYS A 9 -15.97 19.45 -33.97
C LYS A 9 -16.53 19.66 -32.56
N ALA A 10 -17.84 19.59 -32.37
CA ALA A 10 -18.47 19.71 -31.06
C ALA A 10 -18.12 18.53 -30.13
N LEU A 11 -18.02 17.31 -30.66
CA LEU A 11 -17.63 16.13 -29.88
C LEU A 11 -16.16 16.20 -29.43
N LEU A 12 -15.27 16.75 -30.26
CA LEU A 12 -13.86 16.99 -29.91
C LEU A 12 -13.66 18.22 -29.01
N ALA A 13 -14.57 19.20 -29.08
CA ALA A 13 -14.56 20.41 -28.25
C ALA A 13 -15.32 20.25 -26.93
N GLY A 14 -15.90 19.08 -26.66
CA GLY A 14 -16.48 18.77 -25.35
C GLY A 14 -15.44 19.06 -24.28
N PRO A 15 -15.80 19.72 -23.16
CA PRO A 15 -14.83 20.08 -22.14
C PRO A 15 -14.11 18.79 -21.75
N LEU A 16 -12.79 18.77 -21.98
CA LEU A 16 -11.90 17.75 -21.46
C LEU A 16 -12.29 17.60 -20.01
N ARG A 17 -13.01 16.53 -19.65
CA ARG A 17 -13.46 16.28 -18.28
C ARG A 17 -12.20 16.50 -17.46
N PRO A 18 -12.13 17.52 -16.58
CA PRO A 18 -10.87 17.94 -15.99
C PRO A 18 -10.26 16.68 -15.42
N ALA A 19 -9.15 16.23 -16.03
CA ALA A 19 -8.69 14.85 -15.94
C ALA A 19 -8.79 14.46 -14.48
N ALA A 20 -9.82 13.66 -14.14
CA ALA A 20 -10.33 13.54 -12.76
C ALA A 20 -9.09 13.40 -11.91
N ARG A 21 -8.75 14.45 -11.14
CA ARG A 21 -7.39 14.65 -10.60
C ARG A 21 -7.02 13.29 -10.06
N ARG A 22 -6.10 12.58 -10.74
CA ARG A 22 -5.74 11.23 -10.30
C ARG A 22 -5.31 11.48 -8.88
N TRP A 23 -6.11 11.05 -7.90
CA TRP A 23 -5.78 11.25 -6.51
C TRP A 23 -4.51 10.44 -6.35
N ARG A 24 -3.38 11.14 -6.42
CA ARG A 24 -2.07 10.57 -6.25
C ARG A 24 -1.78 10.89 -4.81
N ASN A 25 -1.71 9.85 -4.00
CA ASN A 25 -1.16 9.96 -2.67
C ASN A 25 0.15 10.78 -2.76
N PRO A 26 0.26 11.94 -2.08
CA PRO A 26 1.46 12.76 -2.12
C PRO A 26 2.65 12.10 -1.41
N ILE A 27 2.41 11.07 -0.61
CA ILE A 27 3.47 10.31 0.06
C ILE A 27 4.24 9.49 -0.99
N PRO A 28 5.58 9.56 -1.01
CA PRO A 28 6.41 8.69 -1.84
C PRO A 28 6.00 7.23 -1.66
N PHE A 29 6.02 6.47 -2.76
CA PHE A 29 5.67 5.07 -2.69
C PHE A 29 6.71 4.32 -1.83
N PRO A 30 6.29 3.52 -0.83
CA PRO A 30 7.22 2.91 0.11
C PRO A 30 8.24 2.00 -0.58
N GLU A 31 9.46 2.02 -0.05
CA GLU A 31 10.52 1.12 -0.46
C GLU A 31 10.19 -0.34 -0.10
N THR A 32 10.92 -1.26 -0.73
CA THR A 32 10.81 -2.68 -0.42
C THR A 32 11.62 -3.05 0.81
N PHE A 33 11.11 -4.02 1.57
CA PHE A 33 11.78 -4.59 2.74
C PHE A 33 12.17 -6.04 2.44
N ASP A 34 13.44 -6.38 2.63
CA ASP A 34 13.98 -7.71 2.37
C ASP A 34 14.18 -8.55 3.65
N GLY A 35 14.07 -7.93 4.83
CA GLY A 35 14.31 -8.55 6.13
C GLY A 35 15.45 -7.92 6.92
N ASP A 36 16.09 -6.86 6.40
CA ASP A 36 17.08 -6.07 7.14
C ASP A 36 16.47 -5.41 8.39
N THR A 37 16.82 -5.93 9.56
CA THR A 37 16.26 -5.51 10.85
C THR A 37 16.47 -4.03 11.14
N ASP A 38 17.59 -3.46 10.68
CA ASP A 38 17.93 -2.04 10.90
C ASP A 38 16.98 -1.11 10.13
N ARG A 39 16.35 -1.62 9.06
CA ARG A 39 15.42 -0.87 8.19
C ARG A 39 13.95 -1.10 8.55
N LEU A 40 13.65 -1.99 9.50
CA LEU A 40 12.27 -2.29 9.86
C LEU A 40 11.49 -1.06 10.36
N PRO A 41 12.05 -0.19 11.24
CA PRO A 41 11.32 1.01 11.68
C PRO A 41 10.99 1.95 10.52
N GLU A 42 11.94 2.16 9.62
CA GLU A 42 11.75 2.98 8.40
C GLU A 42 10.62 2.40 7.54
N PHE A 43 10.66 1.09 7.27
CA PHE A 43 9.66 0.40 6.46
C PHE A 43 8.24 0.57 7.04
N ILE A 44 8.09 0.41 8.35
CA ILE A 44 6.80 0.55 9.04
C ILE A 44 6.31 2.01 8.96
N VAL A 45 7.18 2.99 9.18
CA VAL A 45 6.81 4.41 9.08
C VAL A 45 6.38 4.79 7.67
N GLN A 46 7.14 4.39 6.64
CA GLN A 46 6.82 4.70 5.25
C GLN A 46 5.47 4.10 4.83
N THR A 47 5.27 2.81 5.10
CA THR A 47 4.04 2.11 4.71
C THR A 47 2.83 2.63 5.48
N SER A 48 2.95 2.84 6.79
CA SER A 48 1.86 3.38 7.62
C SER A 48 1.47 4.79 7.20
N SER A 49 2.46 5.65 6.89
CA SER A 49 2.22 7.01 6.39
C SER A 49 1.53 7.01 5.03
N TYR A 50 1.94 6.13 4.12
CA TYR A 50 1.28 5.99 2.82
C TYR A 50 -0.17 5.56 3.00
N MET A 51 -0.44 4.57 3.86
CA MET A 51 -1.79 4.09 4.11
C MET A 51 -2.69 5.12 4.79
N PHE A 52 -2.12 5.90 5.70
CA PHE A 52 -2.82 6.98 6.41
C PHE A 52 -3.33 8.08 5.47
N VAL A 53 -2.60 8.37 4.38
CA VAL A 53 -3.04 9.42 3.44
C VAL A 53 -4.10 8.92 2.45
N ASP A 54 -4.26 7.61 2.29
CA ASP A 54 -5.18 6.98 1.35
C ASP A 54 -6.14 6.01 2.06
N GLU A 55 -6.74 6.46 3.18
CA GLU A 55 -7.58 5.63 4.05
C GLU A 55 -8.76 4.97 3.32
N ASN A 56 -9.29 5.63 2.28
CA ASN A 56 -10.36 5.08 1.44
C ASN A 56 -9.90 3.81 0.70
N THR A 57 -8.68 3.83 0.18
CA THR A 57 -8.07 2.65 -0.45
C THR A 57 -7.73 1.60 0.61
N PHE A 58 -7.19 2.02 1.75
CA PHE A 58 -6.80 1.14 2.86
C PHE A 58 -7.90 0.99 3.92
N SER A 59 -9.13 0.77 3.45
CA SER A 59 -10.36 0.79 4.26
C SER A 59 -10.53 -0.38 5.23
N ASN A 60 -9.74 -1.44 5.08
CA ASN A 60 -9.76 -2.59 5.98
C ASN A 60 -8.37 -3.20 6.14
N ASP A 61 -8.21 -4.01 7.18
CA ASP A 61 -6.92 -4.57 7.57
C ASP A 61 -6.36 -5.56 6.55
N ALA A 62 -7.21 -6.31 5.84
CA ALA A 62 -6.76 -7.22 4.78
C ALA A 62 -6.06 -6.46 3.63
N LEU A 63 -6.58 -5.29 3.25
CA LEU A 63 -5.95 -4.43 2.24
C LEU A 63 -4.61 -3.87 2.73
N LYS A 64 -4.53 -3.47 4.01
CA LYS A 64 -3.28 -2.98 4.62
C LYS A 64 -2.22 -4.07 4.67
N VAL A 65 -2.56 -5.27 5.14
CA VAL A 65 -1.63 -6.41 5.19
C VAL A 65 -1.21 -6.82 3.78
N THR A 66 -2.15 -6.88 2.84
CA THR A 66 -1.83 -7.15 1.43
C THR A 66 -0.82 -6.14 0.89
N PHE A 67 -1.00 -4.86 1.19
CA PHE A 67 -0.06 -3.81 0.78
C PHE A 67 1.32 -4.01 1.37
N LEU A 68 1.43 -4.27 2.68
CA LEU A 68 2.72 -4.61 3.32
C LEU A 68 3.39 -5.78 2.60
N ILE A 69 2.66 -6.88 2.34
CA ILE A 69 3.15 -8.07 1.64
C ILE A 69 3.71 -7.70 0.25
N THR A 70 3.04 -6.82 -0.49
CA THR A 70 3.51 -6.39 -1.82
C THR A 70 4.84 -5.63 -1.79
N ARG A 71 5.23 -5.12 -0.62
CA ARG A 71 6.51 -4.43 -0.41
C ARG A 71 7.58 -5.36 0.16
N LEU A 72 7.25 -6.60 0.50
CA LEU A 72 8.23 -7.58 0.96
C LEU A 72 8.99 -8.19 -0.22
N THR A 73 10.28 -8.45 0.00
CA THR A 73 11.18 -9.10 -0.95
C THR A 73 12.08 -10.10 -0.21
N GLY A 74 12.83 -10.93 -0.95
CA GLY A 74 13.87 -11.77 -0.37
C GLY A 74 13.40 -12.62 0.83
N PRO A 75 14.21 -12.72 1.91
CA PRO A 75 13.86 -13.43 3.14
C PRO A 75 12.52 -13.00 3.77
N ALA A 76 12.19 -11.71 3.79
CA ALA A 76 10.93 -11.23 4.35
C ALA A 76 9.71 -11.74 3.57
N LEU A 77 9.80 -11.79 2.23
CA LEU A 77 8.73 -12.39 1.43
C LEU A 77 8.64 -13.91 1.66
N GLN A 78 9.77 -14.61 1.83
CA GLN A 78 9.75 -16.04 2.16
C GLN A 78 9.09 -16.31 3.52
N TRP A 79 9.31 -15.43 4.50
CA TRP A 79 8.70 -15.53 5.82
C TRP A 79 7.16 -15.49 5.77
N VAL A 80 6.55 -14.67 4.91
CA VAL A 80 5.09 -14.54 4.89
C VAL A 80 4.36 -15.67 4.12
N ILE A 81 5.06 -16.39 3.23
CA ILE A 81 4.46 -17.45 2.38
C ILE A 81 3.67 -18.50 3.17
N PRO A 82 4.15 -19.05 4.30
CA PRO A 82 3.39 -20.01 5.09
C PRO A 82 2.06 -19.47 5.62
N TYR A 83 1.99 -18.18 5.97
CA TYR A 83 0.75 -17.54 6.41
C TYR A 83 -0.25 -17.45 5.26
N ILE A 84 0.23 -17.11 4.04
CA ILE A 84 -0.58 -17.09 2.82
C ILE A 84 -1.13 -18.48 2.49
N ARG A 85 -0.26 -19.51 2.45
CA ARG A 85 -0.66 -20.88 2.11
C ARG A 85 -1.69 -21.48 3.07
N LYS A 86 -1.69 -21.03 4.33
CA LYS A 86 -2.59 -21.51 5.38
C LYS A 86 -3.81 -20.61 5.58
N GLU A 87 -3.97 -19.57 4.76
CA GLU A 87 -5.03 -18.56 4.92
C GLU A 87 -5.09 -18.05 6.37
N SER A 88 -3.91 -17.74 6.93
CA SER A 88 -3.79 -17.35 8.33
C SER A 88 -4.69 -16.16 8.65
N PRO A 89 -5.40 -16.15 9.81
CA PRO A 89 -6.18 -14.99 10.23
C PRO A 89 -5.34 -13.72 10.36
N LEU A 90 -4.01 -13.86 10.53
CA LEU A 90 -3.05 -12.76 10.54
C LEU A 90 -3.09 -11.91 9.25
N LEU A 91 -3.53 -12.48 8.13
CA LEU A 91 -3.68 -11.77 6.86
C LEU A 91 -4.82 -10.74 6.87
N ASN A 92 -5.71 -10.83 7.87
CA ASN A 92 -6.86 -9.94 8.06
C ASN A 92 -6.74 -9.10 9.35
N ASP A 93 -5.60 -9.15 10.04
CA ASP A 93 -5.33 -8.41 11.27
C ASP A 93 -4.04 -7.62 11.10
N TYR A 94 -4.17 -6.31 10.83
CA TYR A 94 -3.04 -5.44 10.56
C TYR A 94 -2.14 -5.27 11.79
N ARG A 95 -2.76 -5.14 12.98
CA ARG A 95 -2.02 -4.94 14.23
C ARG A 95 -1.27 -6.21 14.61
N GLY A 96 -1.93 -7.36 14.51
CA GLY A 96 -1.30 -8.67 14.73
C GLY A 96 -0.17 -8.92 13.74
N PHE A 97 -0.36 -8.60 12.46
CA PHE A 97 0.67 -8.77 11.44
C PHE A 97 1.91 -7.92 11.72
N LEU A 98 1.73 -6.66 12.10
CA LEU A 98 2.84 -5.80 12.52
C LEU A 98 3.53 -6.37 13.77
N ALA A 99 2.79 -6.80 14.79
CA ALA A 99 3.38 -7.36 16.00
C ALA A 99 4.23 -8.61 15.70
N GLU A 100 3.74 -9.53 14.86
CA GLU A 100 4.51 -10.70 14.44
C GLU A 100 5.73 -10.29 13.60
N MET A 101 5.60 -9.33 12.68
CA MET A 101 6.71 -8.80 11.90
C MET A 101 7.80 -8.21 12.81
N LYS A 102 7.42 -7.35 13.77
CA LYS A 102 8.33 -6.77 14.77
C LYS A 102 9.08 -7.85 15.54
N ARG A 103 8.35 -8.85 16.04
CA ARG A 103 8.92 -9.99 16.75
C ARG A 103 9.90 -10.79 15.89
N VAL A 104 9.58 -11.05 14.63
CA VAL A 104 10.41 -11.88 13.72
C VAL A 104 11.68 -11.14 13.28
N PHE A 105 11.57 -9.84 13.00
CA PHE A 105 12.68 -9.00 12.56
C PHE A 105 13.30 -8.19 13.70
N GLY A 106 13.11 -8.64 14.95
CA GLY A 106 13.86 -8.15 16.11
C GLY A 106 13.65 -6.68 16.49
N TRP A 107 12.49 -6.10 16.16
CA TRP A 107 12.14 -4.77 16.67
C TRP A 107 11.36 -4.91 17.97
N GLU A 108 12.08 -4.97 19.08
CA GLU A 108 11.53 -4.70 20.40
C GLU A 108 11.48 -3.17 20.56
N GLU A 109 10.28 -2.63 20.78
CA GLU A 109 10.19 -1.26 21.30
C GLU A 109 10.79 -1.32 22.70
N ASP A 110 11.94 -0.67 22.92
CA ASP A 110 12.44 -0.50 24.28
C ASP A 110 11.30 0.10 25.10
N GLU A 111 10.82 -0.63 26.11
CA GLU A 111 9.84 -0.15 27.10
C GLU A 111 10.51 0.90 28.02
N ASP A 112 11.17 1.90 27.44
CA ASP A 112 11.89 2.95 28.15
C ASP A 112 11.10 4.28 28.09
N PHE A 113 9.84 4.29 28.55
CA PHE A 113 9.15 5.49 29.06
C PHE A 113 8.09 5.16 30.12
#